data_AF-G9G6L7-F1
#
_entry.id   AF-G9G6L7-F1
#
_cell.length_a   1.000
_cell.length_b   1.000
_cell.length_c   1.000
_cell.angle_alpha   90.00
_cell.angle_beta   90.00
_cell.angle_gamma   90.00
#
_symmetry.space_group_name_H-M   'P 1'
#
loop_
_entity.id
_entity.type
_entity.pdbx_description
1 polymer ?
#
loop_
_entity_poly.entity_id
_entity_poly.type
_entity_poly.pdbx_seq_one_letter_code
_entity_poly.pdbx_strand_id
1 'polypeptide(L)' 'EGLNSVKTGRVMLGATDPKDSNPGTIRGDLCIQVGRNIIHGSDSVESAQRE' A
#
# COMPACT_ATOMS: atom_id res chain seq x y z
N GLU A 1 6.83 -7.99 10.00
CA GLU A 1 7.68 -9.13 9.58
C GLU A 1 6.79 -10.26 9.08
N GLY A 2 7.24 -11.05 8.10
CA GLY A 2 6.50 -12.19 7.58
C GLY A 2 6.94 -12.61 6.17
N LEU A 3 6.55 -13.82 5.76
CA LEU A 3 6.83 -14.31 4.40
C LEU A 3 6.18 -13.39 3.36
N ASN A 4 6.98 -12.94 2.38
CA ASN A 4 6.54 -12.00 1.34
C ASN A 4 5.93 -10.69 1.90
N SER A 5 6.39 -10.23 3.07
CA SER A 5 5.82 -9.07 3.78
C SER A 5 5.66 -7.82 2.91
N VAL A 6 6.64 -7.50 2.06
CA VAL A 6 6.58 -6.35 1.14
C VAL A 6 5.40 -6.50 0.17
N LYS A 7 5.32 -7.65 -0.51
CA LYS A 7 4.24 -7.93 -1.47
C LYS A 7 2.88 -7.95 -0.78
N THR A 8 2.76 -8.65 0.35
CA THR A 8 1.50 -8.75 1.11
C THR A 8 1.07 -7.39 1.64
N GLY A 9 2.02 -6.59 2.15
CA GLY A 9 1.79 -5.20 2.57
C GLY A 9 1.22 -4.37 1.43
N ARG A 10 1.86 -4.38 0.26
CA ARG A 10 1.38 -3.69 -0.95
C ARG A 10 -0.04 -4.09 -1.35
N VAL A 11 -0.41 -5.36 -1.22
CA VAL A 11 -1.78 -5.83 -1.47
C VAL A 11 -2.76 -5.24 -0.46
N MET A 12 -2.41 -5.22 0.83
CA MET A 12 -3.27 -4.64 1.88
C MET A 12 -3.42 -3.12 1.75
N LEU A 13 -2.36 -2.41 1.35
CA LEU A 13 -2.40 -0.97 1.07
C LEU A 13 -3.39 -0.66 -0.05
N GLY A 14 -3.38 -1.48 -1.10
CA GLY A 14 -4.13 -1.25 -2.32
C GLY A 14 -3.41 -0.34 -3.32
N ALA A 15 -4.11 0.06 -4.38
CA ALA A 15 -3.55 0.86 -5.46
C ALA A 15 -3.05 2.22 -4.96
N THR A 16 -2.09 2.84 -5.65
CA THR A 16 -1.58 4.17 -5.26
C THR A 16 -2.66 5.24 -5.37
N ASP A 17 -3.48 5.17 -6.43
CA ASP A 17 -4.68 5.97 -6.58
C ASP A 17 -5.86 5.27 -5.88
N PRO A 18 -6.46 5.88 -4.84
CA PRO A 18 -7.59 5.29 -4.11
C PRO A 18 -8.76 4.86 -5.02
N LYS A 19 -8.99 5.57 -6.13
CA LYS A 19 -10.09 5.25 -7.05
C LYS A 19 -9.93 3.89 -7.73
N ASP A 20 -8.69 3.45 -7.90
CA ASP A 20 -8.33 2.18 -8.55
C ASP A 20 -8.09 1.07 -7.51
N SER A 21 -8.32 1.37 -6.23
CA SER A 21 -8.06 0.46 -5.13
C SER A 21 -9.30 -0.40 -4.84
N ASN A 22 -9.09 -1.68 -4.57
CA ASN A 22 -10.18 -2.60 -4.28
C ASN A 22 -10.82 -2.29 -2.91
N PRO A 23 -12.15 -2.48 -2.74
CA PRO A 23 -12.77 -2.45 -1.43
C PRO A 23 -12.11 -3.44 -0.46
N GLY A 24 -11.99 -3.07 0.82
CA GLY A 24 -11.29 -3.85 1.85
C GLY A 24 -9.78 -3.57 1.92
N THR A 25 -9.22 -2.81 0.98
CA THR A 25 -7.85 -2.30 1.09
C THR A 25 -7.83 -0.98 1.85
N ILE A 26 -6.71 -0.67 2.51
CA ILE A 26 -6.59 0.54 3.33
C ILE A 26 -6.93 1.79 2.51
N ARG A 27 -6.41 1.90 1.29
CA ARG A 27 -6.68 3.06 0.44
C ARG A 27 -8.06 3.03 -0.21
N GLY A 28 -8.61 1.85 -0.51
CA GLY A 28 -9.96 1.74 -1.05
C GLY A 28 -11.02 2.18 -0.03
N ASP A 29 -10.80 1.87 1.24
CA ASP A 29 -11.79 2.13 2.29
C ASP A 29 -11.62 3.51 2.94
N LEU A 30 -10.40 4.05 3.01
CA LEU A 30 -10.09 5.21 3.84
C LEU A 30 -9.59 6.43 3.06
N CYS A 31 -9.36 6.33 1.75
CA CYS A 31 -8.74 7.40 0.97
C CYS A 31 -9.61 7.80 -0.24
N ILE A 32 -9.45 9.05 -0.68
CA ILE A 32 -10.14 9.59 -1.88
C ILE A 32 -9.15 10.18 -2.89
N GLN A 33 -8.05 10.77 -2.42
CA GLN A 33 -7.09 11.49 -3.26
C GLN A 33 -5.69 10.86 -3.17
N VAL A 34 -5.00 10.79 -4.31
CA VAL A 34 -3.62 10.24 -4.40
C VAL A 34 -2.66 10.92 -3.43
N GLY A 35 -2.68 12.25 -3.35
CA GLY A 35 -1.80 13.03 -2.46
C GLY A 35 -2.15 12.94 -0.96
N ARG A 36 -3.24 12.23 -0.61
CA ARG A 36 -3.72 12.02 0.76
C ARG A 36 -4.12 10.55 0.95
N ASN A 37 -3.27 9.62 0.52
CA ASN A 37 -3.57 8.19 0.55
C ASN A 37 -3.12 7.47 1.84
N ILE A 38 -2.94 8.23 2.93
CA ILE A 38 -2.75 7.82 4.34
C ILE A 38 -1.46 7.07 4.67
N ILE A 39 -1.03 6.13 3.84
CA ILE A 39 -0.02 5.15 4.20
C ILE A 39 1.01 4.96 3.08
N HIS A 40 2.27 4.82 3.49
CA HIS A 40 3.39 4.38 2.65
C HIS A 40 3.71 2.91 2.91
N GLY A 41 4.23 2.24 1.90
CA GLY A 41 4.76 0.89 2.01
C GLY A 41 5.76 0.65 0.89
N SER A 42 6.92 0.11 1.25
CA SER A 42 8.02 -0.14 0.33
C SER A 42 7.56 -0.92 -0.90
N ASP A 43 8.09 -0.57 -2.06
CA ASP A 43 7.73 -1.17 -3.34
C ASP A 43 8.52 -2.46 -3.67
N SER A 44 9.62 -2.68 -2.94
CA SER A 44 10.60 -3.75 -3.16
C SER A 44 11.30 -4.10 -1.84
N VAL A 45 11.96 -5.26 -1.81
CA VAL A 45 12.75 -5.68 -0.63
C VAL A 45 13.94 -4.74 -0.44
N GLU A 46 14.54 -4.30 -1.53
CA GLU A 46 15.66 -3.37 -1.55
C GLU A 46 15.28 -2.00 -0.99
N SER A 47 14.11 -1.46 -1.38
CA SER A 47 13.59 -0.24 -0.76
C SER A 47 13.25 -0.45 0.71
N ALA A 48 12.65 -1.59 1.08
CA ALA A 48 12.31 -1.90 2.47
C ALA A 48 13.54 -2.03 3.39
N GLN A 49 14.71 -2.37 2.84
CA GLN A 49 15.97 -2.41 3.60
C GLN A 49 16.61 -1.03 3.75
N ARG A 50 16.29 -0.07 2.87
CA ARG A 50 16.83 1.30 2.91
C ARG A 50 15.98 2.24 3.75
N GLU A 51 14.66 2.06 3.72
CA GLU A 51 13.67 2.82 4.50
C GLU A 51 13.76 2.54 6.00
#